data_AF-A0A967T2J5-F1
#
_entry.id   AF-A0A967T2J5-F1
#
_cell.length_a   1.000
_cell.length_b   1.000
_cell.length_c   1.000
_cell.angle_alpha   90.00
_cell.angle_beta   90.00
_cell.angle_gamma   90.00
#
_symmetry.space_group_name_H-M   'P 1'
#
loop_
_entity.id
_entity.type
_entity.pdbx_description
1 polymer ?
#
loop_
_entity_poly.entity_id
_entity_poly.type
_entity_poly.pdbx_seq_one_letter_code
_entity_poly.pdbx_strand_id
1 'polypeptide(L)'
;LDTPAEQRTAMWQGTRRLLLLTVPSPKPTVARLLGERSKLALAANPHGSVAALLDDCVSCAVDKLMADAGGPAWDAEGFRKLRDAVRADLVDVTLDV
;
A
#
# COMPACT_ATOMS: atom_id res chain seq x y z
N LEU A 1 24.14 6.24 -2.34
CA LEU A 1 23.57 4.87 -2.49
C LEU A 1 24.73 4.08 -3.02
N ASP A 2 25.40 3.43 -2.10
CA ASP A 2 26.80 3.04 -2.30
C ASP A 2 26.89 1.57 -2.70
N THR A 3 25.77 0.85 -2.59
CA THR A 3 25.59 -0.52 -3.09
C THR A 3 24.36 -0.66 -3.98
N PRO A 4 24.35 -1.61 -4.94
CA PRO A 4 23.15 -1.94 -5.72
C PRO A 4 21.96 -2.39 -4.86
N ALA A 5 22.22 -2.97 -3.69
CA ALA A 5 21.17 -3.37 -2.76
C ALA A 5 20.46 -2.16 -2.14
N GLU A 6 21.23 -1.17 -1.68
CA GLU A 6 20.68 0.09 -1.19
C GLU A 6 19.88 0.81 -2.27
N GLN A 7 20.37 0.81 -3.52
CA GLN A 7 19.64 1.41 -4.63
C GLN A 7 18.27 0.77 -4.84
N ARG A 8 18.19 -0.57 -4.85
CA ARG A 8 16.91 -1.28 -5.00
C ARG A 8 15.95 -0.95 -3.86
N THR A 9 16.43 -0.95 -2.62
CA THR A 9 15.61 -0.59 -1.45
C THR A 9 15.12 0.85 -1.54
N ALA A 10 15.98 1.80 -1.90
CA ALA A 10 15.60 3.20 -2.04
C ALA A 10 14.59 3.43 -3.17
N MET A 11 14.79 2.77 -4.32
CA MET A 11 13.84 2.84 -5.45
C MET A 11 12.48 2.25 -5.08
N TRP A 12 12.48 1.14 -4.35
CA TRP A 12 11.25 0.54 -3.84
C TRP A 12 10.49 1.49 -2.91
N GLN A 13 11.17 2.00 -1.87
CA GLN A 13 10.57 2.90 -0.88
C GLN A 13 10.09 4.20 -1.52
N GLY A 14 10.88 4.78 -2.43
CA GLY A 14 10.52 5.99 -3.17
C GLY A 14 9.29 5.80 -4.04
N THR A 15 9.21 4.67 -4.76
CA THR A 15 8.05 4.35 -5.61
C THR A 15 6.80 4.12 -4.77
N ARG A 16 6.89 3.33 -3.69
CA ARG A 16 5.77 3.14 -2.74
C ARG A 16 5.27 4.49 -2.23
N ARG A 17 6.17 5.36 -1.79
CA ARG A 17 5.81 6.69 -1.28
C ARG A 17 5.10 7.53 -2.34
N LEU A 18 5.58 7.50 -3.58
CA LEU A 18 4.98 8.23 -4.69
C LEU A 18 3.59 7.70 -5.05
N LEU A 19 3.39 6.38 -5.03
CA LEU A 19 2.08 5.76 -5.23
C LEU A 19 1.08 6.19 -4.14
N LEU A 20 1.47 6.10 -2.87
CA LEU A 20 0.62 6.52 -1.74
C LEU A 20 0.24 8.01 -1.78
N LEU A 21 1.03 8.85 -2.44
CA LEU A 21 0.74 10.28 -2.62
C LEU A 21 -0.15 10.57 -3.84
N THR A 22 -0.21 9.65 -4.81
CA THR A 22 -0.86 9.89 -6.11
C THR A 22 -2.13 9.07 -6.31
N VAL A 23 -2.35 8.03 -5.50
CA VAL A 23 -3.56 7.21 -5.51
C VAL A 23 -4.49 7.64 -4.35
N PRO A 24 -5.81 7.73 -4.57
CA PRO A 24 -6.76 7.98 -3.49
C PRO A 24 -6.65 6.95 -2.38
N SER A 25 -6.69 7.39 -1.11
CA SER A 25 -6.57 6.48 0.02
C SER A 25 -7.74 5.49 0.07
N PRO A 26 -7.49 4.17 0.21
CA PRO A 26 -8.54 3.16 0.31
C PRO A 26 -9.15 3.10 1.73
N LYS A 27 -8.53 3.74 2.73
CA LYS A 27 -8.88 3.62 4.16
C LYS A 27 -10.37 3.88 4.44
N PRO A 28 -11.03 4.92 3.89
CA PRO A 28 -12.46 5.13 4.15
C PRO A 28 -13.33 3.98 3.63
N THR A 29 -13.00 3.44 2.47
CA THR A 29 -13.72 2.31 1.86
C THR A 29 -13.49 1.04 2.66
N VAL A 30 -12.24 0.72 2.99
CA VAL A 30 -11.87 -0.45 3.80
C VAL A 30 -12.53 -0.37 5.17
N ALA A 31 -12.45 0.78 5.85
CA ALA A 31 -13.11 0.98 7.14
C ALA A 31 -14.63 0.82 7.06
N ARG A 32 -15.28 1.12 5.93
CA ARG A 32 -16.72 0.88 5.74
C ARG A 32 -17.04 -0.60 5.54
N LEU A 33 -16.16 -1.34 4.86
CA LEU A 33 -16.31 -2.78 4.61
C LEU A 33 -15.99 -3.62 5.84
N LEU A 34 -15.12 -3.13 6.73
CA LEU A 34 -14.91 -3.71 8.05
C LEU A 34 -16.18 -3.55 8.89
N GLY A 35 -16.87 -4.66 9.14
CA GLY A 35 -18.05 -4.71 10.01
C GLY A 35 -17.73 -4.27 11.45
N GLU A 36 -18.77 -3.90 12.21
CA GLU A 36 -18.60 -3.37 13.58
C GLU A 36 -17.88 -4.35 14.52
N ARG A 37 -18.08 -5.65 14.31
CA ARG A 37 -17.44 -6.71 15.10
C ARG A 37 -15.92 -6.76 14.88
N SER A 38 -15.46 -6.57 13.65
CA SER A 38 -14.04 -6.46 13.32
C SER A 38 -13.44 -5.17 13.86
N LYS A 39 -14.17 -4.05 13.78
CA LYS A 39 -13.73 -2.77 14.39
C LYS A 39 -13.55 -2.88 15.91
N LEU A 40 -14.46 -3.55 16.60
CA LEU A 40 -14.39 -3.81 18.04
C LEU A 40 -13.18 -4.69 18.40
N ALA A 41 -12.93 -5.76 17.64
CA ALA A 41 -11.75 -6.59 17.84
C ALA A 41 -10.44 -5.81 17.60
N LEU A 42 -10.42 -4.92 16.60
CA LEU A 42 -9.29 -4.06 16.30
C LEU A 42 -9.08 -2.93 17.32
N ALA A 43 -10.14 -2.49 18.01
CA ALA A 43 -10.01 -1.52 19.10
C ALA A 43 -9.28 -2.10 20.32
N ALA A 44 -9.26 -3.42 20.47
CA ALA A 44 -8.49 -4.13 21.50
C ALA A 44 -7.06 -4.49 21.06
N ASN A 45 -6.61 -4.01 19.89
CA ASN A 45 -5.32 -4.41 19.32
C ASN A 45 -4.13 -3.84 20.13
N PRO A 46 -3.18 -4.68 20.58
CA PRO A 46 -1.99 -4.25 21.35
C PRO A 46 -1.07 -3.29 20.59
N HIS A 47 -1.15 -3.25 19.25
CA HIS A 47 -0.18 -2.58 18.38
C HIS A 47 -0.54 -1.12 18.00
N GLY A 48 -1.60 -0.55 18.57
CA GLY A 48 -1.94 0.87 18.40
C GLY A 48 -3.36 1.11 17.87
N SER A 49 -3.58 2.23 17.18
CA SER A 49 -4.90 2.59 16.67
C SER A 49 -5.27 1.82 15.39
N VAL A 50 -6.57 1.60 15.16
CA VAL A 50 -7.10 1.03 13.91
C VAL A 50 -6.60 1.79 12.68
N ALA A 51 -6.40 3.11 12.79
CA ALA A 51 -5.87 3.92 11.70
C ALA A 51 -4.42 3.55 11.35
N ALA A 52 -3.56 3.33 12.36
CA ALA A 52 -2.17 2.93 12.16
C ALA A 52 -2.09 1.52 11.54
N LEU A 53 -2.95 0.59 11.97
CA LEU A 53 -3.05 -0.72 11.33
C LEU A 53 -3.46 -0.61 9.87
N LEU A 54 -4.48 0.20 9.57
CA LEU A 54 -4.91 0.39 8.19
C LEU A 54 -3.81 1.02 7.32
N ASP A 55 -3.01 1.95 7.86
CA ASP A 55 -1.86 2.52 7.14
C ASP A 55 -0.79 1.47 6.84
N ASP A 56 -0.58 0.52 7.75
CA ASP A 56 0.34 -0.61 7.55
C ASP A 56 -0.18 -1.59 6.49
N CYS A 57 -1.45 -2.01 6.58
CA CYS A 57 -2.10 -2.86 5.58
C CYS A 57 -2.07 -2.22 4.18
N VAL A 58 -2.34 -0.92 4.08
CA VAL A 58 -2.27 -0.20 2.79
C VAL A 58 -0.84 -0.18 2.24
N SER A 59 0.16 0.01 3.11
CA SER A 59 1.57 -0.03 2.70
C SER A 59 1.97 -1.42 2.20
N CYS A 60 1.54 -2.47 2.90
CA CYS A 60 1.74 -3.87 2.52
C CYS A 60 1.06 -4.20 1.18
N ALA A 61 -0.19 -3.74 0.99
CA ALA A 61 -0.93 -3.93 -0.26
C ALA A 61 -0.24 -3.25 -1.45
N VAL A 62 0.27 -2.04 -1.28
CA VAL A 62 1.06 -1.36 -2.33
C VAL A 62 2.33 -2.12 -2.64
N ASP A 63 3.06 -2.62 -1.62
CA ASP A 63 4.26 -3.43 -1.83
C ASP A 63 3.95 -4.71 -2.61
N LYS A 64 2.85 -5.39 -2.27
CA LYS A 64 2.40 -6.58 -3.00
C LYS A 64 2.08 -6.26 -4.46
N LEU A 65 1.29 -5.21 -4.71
CA LEU A 65 0.93 -4.80 -6.07
C LEU A 65 2.14 -4.36 -6.89
N MET A 66 3.13 -3.72 -6.26
CA MET A 66 4.41 -3.42 -6.90
C MET A 66 5.17 -4.69 -7.26
N ALA A 67 5.23 -5.68 -6.35
CA ALA A 67 5.89 -6.95 -6.62
C ALA A 67 5.22 -7.71 -7.78
N ASP A 68 3.89 -7.78 -7.76
CA ASP A 68 3.08 -8.44 -8.79
C ASP A 68 3.23 -7.76 -10.17
N ALA A 69 3.45 -6.43 -10.18
CA ALA A 69 3.73 -5.65 -11.39
C ALA A 69 5.20 -5.70 -11.88
N GLY A 70 6.08 -6.44 -11.19
CA GLY A 70 7.49 -6.61 -11.56
C GLY A 70 8.45 -5.60 -10.93
N GLY A 71 8.00 -4.82 -9.94
CA GLY A 71 8.81 -3.93 -9.13
C GLY A 71 8.62 -2.43 -9.42
N PRO A 72 9.56 -1.58 -8.98
CA PRO A 72 9.44 -0.13 -9.13
C PRO A 72 9.59 0.31 -10.60
N ALA A 73 8.90 1.40 -10.95
CA ALA A 73 9.00 2.00 -12.28
C ALA A 73 10.29 2.83 -12.43
N TRP A 74 10.90 2.76 -13.61
CA TRP A 74 12.14 3.48 -13.95
C TRP A 74 11.92 4.69 -14.87
N ASP A 75 10.70 4.85 -15.39
CA ASP A 75 10.31 5.98 -16.23
C ASP A 75 8.86 6.43 -15.94
N ALA A 76 8.47 7.55 -16.55
CA ALA A 76 7.16 8.15 -16.33
C ALA A 76 5.99 7.35 -16.93
N GLU A 77 6.21 6.56 -17.98
CA GLU A 77 5.16 5.73 -18.57
C GLU A 77 4.91 4.49 -17.72
N GLY A 78 5.98 3.80 -17.30
CA GLY A 78 5.94 2.71 -16.35
C GLY A 78 5.29 3.13 -15.04
N PHE A 79 5.61 4.32 -14.54
CA PHE A 79 4.97 4.83 -13.32
C PHE A 79 3.46 5.04 -13.50
N ARG A 80 3.02 5.60 -14.64
CA ARG A 80 1.58 5.76 -14.93
C ARG A 80 0.86 4.42 -14.98
N LYS A 81 1.42 3.42 -15.67
CA LYS A 81 0.87 2.07 -15.75
C LYS A 81 0.78 1.42 -14.37
N LEU A 82 1.86 1.49 -13.59
CA LEU A 82 1.91 0.96 -12.23
C LEU A 82 0.88 1.64 -11.33
N ARG A 83 0.78 2.97 -11.38
CA ARG A 83 -0.20 3.74 -10.60
C ARG A 83 -1.63 3.34 -10.95
N ASP A 84 -1.93 3.18 -12.23
CA ASP A 84 -3.28 2.84 -12.68
C ASP A 84 -3.66 1.40 -12.26
N ALA A 85 -2.71 0.45 -12.33
CA ALA A 85 -2.88 -0.91 -11.82
C ALA A 85 -3.09 -0.91 -10.29
N VAL A 86 -2.22 -0.24 -9.54
CA VAL A 86 -2.36 -0.12 -8.08
C VAL A 86 -3.70 0.49 -7.71
N ARG A 87 -4.13 1.56 -8.40
CA ARG A 87 -5.42 2.20 -8.13
C ARG A 87 -6.61 1.26 -8.33
N ALA A 88 -6.54 0.33 -9.29
CA ALA A 88 -7.63 -0.58 -9.57
C ALA A 88 -7.83 -1.58 -8.42
N ASP A 89 -6.75 -2.12 -7.88
CA ASP A 89 -6.79 -3.29 -6.99
C ASP A 89 -6.53 -2.98 -5.51
N LEU A 90 -6.11 -1.74 -5.19
CA LEU A 90 -5.63 -1.38 -3.85
C LEU A 90 -6.65 -1.66 -2.73
N VAL A 91 -7.95 -1.42 -2.97
CA VAL A 91 -8.99 -1.65 -1.95
C VAL A 91 -9.09 -3.13 -1.62
N ASP A 92 -9.18 -3.97 -2.64
CA ASP A 92 -9.38 -5.42 -2.49
C ASP A 92 -8.13 -6.06 -1.89
N VAL A 93 -6.94 -5.73 -2.40
CA VAL A 93 -5.69 -6.26 -1.85
C VAL A 93 -5.47 -5.81 -0.40
N THR A 94 -5.89 -4.59 -0.01
CA THR A 94 -5.78 -4.15 1.39
C THR A 94 -6.66 -4.99 2.34
N LEU A 95 -7.75 -5.59 1.85
CA LEU A 95 -8.60 -6.47 2.66
C LEU A 95 -8.04 -7.89 2.79
N ASP A 96 -7.15 -8.29 1.87
CA ASP A 96 -6.61 -9.65 1.76
C ASP A 96 -5.21 -9.81 2.40
N VAL A 97 -4.57 -8.73 2.82
CA VAL A 97 -3.23 -8.73 3.46
C VAL A 97 -3.26 -8.89 4.97
#